data_AF-A0A942K2D2-F1
#
_entry.id   AF-A0A942K2D2-F1
#
_cell.length_a   1.000
_cell.length_b   1.000
_cell.length_c   1.000
_cell.angle_alpha   90.00
_cell.angle_beta   90.00
_cell.angle_gamma   90.00
#
_symmetry.space_group_name_H-M   'P 1'
#
loop_
_entity.id
_entity.type
_entity.pdbx_description
1 polymer ?
#
loop_
_entity_poly.entity_id
_entity_poly.type
_entity_poly.pdbx_seq_one_letter_code
_entity_poly.pdbx_strand_id
1 'polypeptide(L)'
;MAIDARVTVDGTPYEVDAELAGEDVVLWWGLFDQELFVEHGEKRFGPYLPVGGPIPLNRYRTFKKSAAQTRADRIEILAAKLELPRAALESRPDVAVFIRPEGIPTQTFADPDPFNQLTYPSILAAKRAISEFLGLPLAKLSADQLARVNELVQSTLNKQEVLARVRACIEPVEHLSENQPHAE
;
A
#
# COMPACT_ATOMS: atom_id res chain seq x y z
N MET A 1 17.43 -5.23 53.79
CA MET A 1 16.37 -4.93 52.81
C MET A 1 16.97 -5.21 51.45
N ALA A 2 16.53 -6.25 50.75
CA ALA A 2 16.97 -6.49 49.38
C ALA A 2 16.29 -5.43 48.50
N ILE A 3 17.09 -4.65 47.77
CA ILE A 3 16.60 -3.62 46.86
C ILE A 3 16.48 -4.31 45.50
N ASP A 4 15.27 -4.45 44.97
CA ASP A 4 15.08 -5.06 43.64
C ASP A 4 15.68 -4.12 42.58
N ALA A 5 16.67 -4.59 41.82
CA ALA A 5 17.27 -3.84 40.72
C ALA A 5 16.57 -4.22 39.41
N ARG A 6 16.02 -3.23 38.69
CA ARG A 6 15.31 -3.45 37.43
C ARG A 6 15.82 -2.54 36.32
N VAL A 7 15.99 -3.13 35.15
CA VAL A 7 16.41 -2.44 33.91
C VAL A 7 15.34 -2.68 32.85
N THR A 8 15.04 -1.66 32.03
CA THR A 8 14.10 -1.79 30.92
C THR A 8 14.81 -1.57 29.60
N VAL A 9 14.74 -2.55 28.70
CA VAL A 9 15.31 -2.48 27.34
C VAL A 9 14.15 -2.59 26.34
N ASP A 10 13.99 -1.58 25.48
CA ASP A 10 12.91 -1.48 24.48
C ASP A 10 11.50 -1.79 25.04
N GLY A 11 11.22 -1.35 26.27
CA GLY A 11 9.94 -1.56 26.96
C GLY A 11 9.76 -2.94 27.62
N THR A 12 10.79 -3.79 27.59
CA THR A 12 10.81 -5.10 28.27
C THR A 12 11.58 -4.99 29.59
N PRO A 13 10.94 -5.30 30.75
CA PRO A 13 11.61 -5.23 32.04
C PRO A 13 12.41 -6.49 32.34
N TYR A 14 13.61 -6.30 32.86
CA TYR A 14 14.54 -7.32 33.35
C TYR A 14 14.83 -7.05 34.82
N GLU A 15 14.87 -8.10 35.63
CA GLU A 15 15.31 -8.03 37.02
C GLU A 15 16.73 -8.56 37.08
N VAL A 16 17.61 -7.73 37.63
CA VAL A 16 19.05 -7.95 37.70
C VAL A 16 19.48 -7.99 39.16
N ASP A 17 20.74 -8.33 39.41
CA ASP A 17 21.22 -8.44 40.78
C ASP A 17 21.13 -7.09 41.52
N ALA A 18 20.69 -7.14 42.78
CA ALA A 18 20.52 -5.97 43.64
C ALA A 18 21.79 -5.13 43.79
N GLU A 19 22.96 -5.74 43.62
CA GLU A 19 24.29 -5.09 43.68
C GLU A 19 24.52 -4.11 42.52
N LEU A 20 23.73 -4.21 41.44
CA LEU A 20 23.79 -3.32 40.28
C LEU A 20 22.86 -2.10 40.44
N ALA A 21 22.10 -2.01 41.54
CA ALA A 21 21.17 -0.92 41.77
C ALA A 21 21.92 0.42 41.97
N GLY A 22 21.68 1.37 41.06
CA GLY A 22 22.26 2.71 41.13
C GLY A 22 23.65 2.84 40.52
N GLU A 23 24.18 1.77 39.92
CA GLU A 23 25.47 1.77 39.21
C GLU A 23 25.29 2.04 37.71
N ASP A 24 26.33 2.63 37.10
CA ASP A 24 26.42 2.79 35.65
C ASP A 24 26.95 1.51 35.01
N VAL A 25 26.12 0.85 34.20
CA VAL A 25 26.42 -0.48 33.62
C VAL A 25 26.27 -0.48 32.11
N VAL A 26 26.95 -1.43 31.45
CA VAL A 26 26.80 -1.67 30.01
C VAL A 26 25.89 -2.86 29.78
N LEU A 27 24.89 -2.68 28.92
CA LEU A 27 23.90 -3.69 28.59
C LEU A 27 24.23 -4.36 27.27
N TRP A 28 24.36 -5.68 27.30
CA TRP A 28 24.54 -6.53 26.13
C TRP A 28 23.25 -7.32 25.91
N TRP A 29 22.49 -6.91 24.90
CA TRP A 29 21.20 -7.51 24.57
C TRP A 29 21.31 -8.29 23.27
N GLY A 30 20.89 -9.57 23.30
CA GLY A 30 20.89 -10.42 22.13
C GLY A 30 19.87 -9.96 21.08
N LEU A 31 20.29 -9.89 19.82
CA LEU A 31 19.40 -9.51 18.71
C LEU A 31 18.40 -10.62 18.35
N PHE A 32 18.76 -11.87 18.63
CA PHE A 32 18.03 -13.08 18.20
C PHE A 32 17.37 -13.84 19.36
N ASP A 33 17.59 -13.41 20.59
CA ASP A 33 17.04 -14.01 21.80
C ASP A 33 16.54 -12.90 22.74
N GLN A 34 16.06 -13.30 23.92
CA GLN A 34 15.59 -12.37 24.95
C GLN A 34 16.60 -12.24 26.09
N GLU A 35 17.84 -12.69 25.90
CA GLU A 35 18.84 -12.74 26.94
C GLU A 35 19.50 -11.36 27.10
N LEU A 36 19.61 -10.94 28.36
CA LEU A 36 20.32 -9.72 28.74
C LEU A 36 21.55 -10.09 29.57
N PHE A 37 22.71 -9.60 29.15
CA PHE A 37 23.91 -9.59 29.98
C PHE A 37 24.20 -8.16 30.44
N VAL A 38 24.66 -8.03 31.68
CA VAL A 38 25.06 -6.76 32.26
C VAL A 38 26.55 -6.80 32.56
N GLU A 39 27.27 -5.79 32.12
CA GLU A 39 28.70 -5.63 32.39
C GLU A 39 28.91 -4.46 33.35
N HIS A 40 29.60 -4.72 34.46
CA HIS A 40 29.98 -3.74 35.46
C HIS A 40 31.45 -3.97 35.85
N GLY A 41 32.32 -3.02 35.51
CA GLY A 41 33.77 -3.17 35.63
C GLY A 41 34.31 -4.27 34.71
N GLU A 42 35.04 -5.24 35.28
CA GLU A 42 35.56 -6.42 34.53
C GLU A 42 34.66 -7.66 34.66
N LYS A 43 33.50 -7.53 35.31
CA LYS A 43 32.58 -8.64 35.55
C LYS A 43 31.35 -8.54 34.63
N ARG A 44 30.95 -9.70 34.13
CA ARG A 44 29.71 -9.90 33.36
C ARG A 44 28.74 -10.74 34.15
N PHE A 45 27.49 -10.31 34.15
CA PHE A 45 26.39 -10.91 34.85
C PHE A 45 25.29 -11.29 33.86
N GLY A 46 24.52 -12.34 34.16
CA GLY A 46 23.47 -12.89 33.30
C GLY A 46 23.73 -14.35 32.87
N PRO A 47 22.91 -14.91 31.95
CA PRO A 47 21.83 -14.24 31.22
C PRO A 47 20.61 -13.96 32.12
N TYR A 48 20.10 -12.73 32.05
CA TYR A 48 18.83 -12.36 32.67
C TYR A 48 17.69 -12.51 31.67
N LEU A 49 16.58 -13.07 32.13
CA LEU A 49 15.36 -13.25 31.36
C LEU A 49 14.36 -12.12 31.67
N PRO A 50 13.47 -11.77 30.72
CA PRO A 50 12.48 -10.75 30.96
C PRO A 50 11.48 -11.18 32.04
N VAL A 51 11.12 -10.25 32.91
CA VAL A 51 10.16 -10.48 34.01
C VAL A 51 8.72 -10.18 33.57
N GLY A 52 8.57 -9.55 32.40
CA GLY A 52 7.28 -9.44 31.72
C GLY A 52 6.86 -10.79 31.15
N GLY A 53 5.65 -11.24 31.46
CA GLY A 53 5.04 -12.43 30.85
C GLY A 53 5.01 -12.38 29.31
N PRO A 54 4.56 -13.46 28.65
CA PRO A 54 4.60 -13.58 27.19
C PRO A 54 4.05 -12.34 26.49
N ILE A 55 4.68 -11.99 25.35
CA ILE A 55 4.32 -10.83 24.52
C ILE A 55 2.79 -10.73 24.44
N PRO A 56 2.18 -9.64 24.94
CA PRO A 56 0.74 -9.55 25.03
C PRO A 56 0.11 -9.70 23.63
N LEU A 57 -0.62 -10.80 23.45
CA LEU A 57 -1.50 -10.98 22.30
C LEU A 57 -2.47 -9.79 22.29
N ASN A 58 -2.55 -9.10 21.15
CA ASN A 58 -3.28 -7.84 20.91
C ASN A 58 -2.55 -6.53 21.24
N ARG A 59 -1.24 -6.54 21.58
CA ARG A 59 -0.44 -5.31 21.65
C ARG A 59 0.48 -5.18 20.44
N TYR A 60 0.02 -4.48 19.42
CA TYR A 60 0.85 -4.16 18.25
C TYR A 60 1.70 -2.92 18.52
N ARG A 61 2.96 -2.95 18.07
CA ARG A 61 3.82 -1.76 18.06
C ARG A 61 3.17 -0.68 17.20
N THR A 62 3.00 0.51 17.75
CA THR A 62 2.62 1.67 16.94
C THR A 62 3.88 2.22 16.31
N PHE A 63 3.95 2.24 14.97
CA PHE A 63 5.09 2.80 14.27
C PHE A 63 5.24 4.29 14.61
N LYS A 64 6.48 4.74 14.83
CA LYS A 64 6.76 6.18 14.99
C LYS A 64 6.26 6.91 13.75
N LYS A 65 5.54 8.02 13.95
CA LYS A 65 5.09 8.88 12.84
C LYS A 65 6.29 9.30 12.01
N SER A 66 6.14 9.25 10.68
CA SER A 66 7.17 9.74 9.78
C SER A 66 7.27 11.28 9.84
N ALA A 67 8.37 11.84 9.35
CA ALA A 67 8.52 13.28 9.22
C ALA A 67 7.41 13.89 8.33
N ALA A 68 6.99 13.17 7.29
CA ALA A 68 5.91 13.59 6.40
C ALA A 68 4.55 13.63 7.12
N GLN A 69 4.23 12.60 7.92
CA GLN A 69 2.99 12.57 8.72
C GLN A 69 2.98 13.69 9.76
N THR A 70 4.09 13.91 10.46
CA THR A 70 4.20 15.02 11.43
C THR A 70 4.02 16.38 10.74
N ARG A 71 4.53 16.55 9.51
CA ARG A 71 4.32 17.77 8.73
C ARG A 71 2.85 17.94 8.34
N ALA A 72 2.18 16.86 7.91
CA ALA A 72 0.76 16.88 7.57
C ALA A 72 -0.10 17.30 8.79
N ASP A 73 0.13 16.69 9.96
CA ASP A 73 -0.57 17.05 11.20
C ASP A 73 -0.39 18.54 11.55
N ARG A 74 0.82 19.08 11.37
CA ARG A 74 1.09 20.51 11.60
C ARG A 74 0.34 21.41 10.62
N ILE A 75 0.27 21.03 9.34
CA ILE A 75 -0.48 21.79 8.32
C ILE A 75 -1.96 21.80 8.68
N GLU A 76 -2.52 20.67 9.11
CA GLU A 76 -3.92 20.57 9.51
C GLU A 76 -4.23 21.46 10.73
N ILE A 77 -3.39 21.42 11.77
CA ILE A 77 -3.53 22.30 12.94
C ILE A 77 -3.45 23.78 12.55
N LEU A 78 -2.54 24.14 11.64
CA LEU A 78 -2.42 25.51 11.17
C LEU A 78 -3.61 25.92 10.32
N ALA A 79 -4.09 25.04 9.44
CA ALA A 79 -5.27 25.28 8.62
C ALA A 79 -6.49 25.55 9.51
N ALA A 80 -6.74 24.72 10.52
CA ALA A 80 -7.84 24.92 11.47
C ALA A 80 -7.76 26.27 12.22
N LYS A 81 -6.55 26.77 12.49
CA LYS A 81 -6.36 28.11 13.09
C LYS A 81 -6.54 29.26 12.10
N LEU A 82 -6.28 29.00 10.82
CA LEU A 82 -6.40 29.96 9.72
C LEU A 82 -7.76 29.89 9.03
N GLU A 83 -8.64 28.96 9.41
CA GLU A 83 -9.98 28.83 8.87
C GLU A 83 -10.74 30.14 9.10
N LEU A 84 -10.89 30.90 8.01
CA LEU A 84 -11.73 32.08 7.98
C LEU A 84 -13.16 31.61 7.70
N PRO A 85 -14.10 31.78 8.65
CA PRO A 85 -15.48 31.40 8.40
C PRO A 85 -16.05 32.20 7.23
N ARG A 86 -16.85 31.55 6.38
CA ARG A 86 -17.41 32.16 5.16
C ARG A 86 -18.20 33.45 5.47
N ALA A 87 -18.88 33.50 6.61
CA ALA A 87 -19.59 34.69 7.10
C ALA A 87 -18.67 35.92 7.32
N ALA A 88 -17.39 35.71 7.67
CA ALA A 88 -16.42 36.80 7.81
C ALA A 88 -15.96 37.36 6.45
N LEU A 89 -16.19 36.63 5.35
CA LEU A 89 -15.86 37.04 3.98
C LEU A 89 -17.03 37.72 3.28
N GLU A 90 -18.27 37.50 3.73
CA GLU A 90 -19.48 38.13 3.16
C GLU A 90 -19.50 39.65 3.36
N SER A 91 -18.92 40.13 4.46
CA SER A 91 -18.77 41.57 4.75
C SER A 91 -17.57 42.22 4.03
N ARG A 92 -16.71 41.42 3.38
CA ARG A 92 -15.46 41.86 2.74
C ARG A 92 -15.30 41.24 1.34
N PRO A 93 -16.05 41.73 0.35
CA PRO A 93 -15.97 41.23 -1.02
C PRO A 93 -14.61 41.47 -1.69
N ASP A 94 -13.82 42.44 -1.19
CA ASP A 94 -12.43 42.70 -1.57
C ASP A 94 -11.51 41.50 -1.31
N VAL A 95 -11.72 40.79 -0.21
CA VAL A 95 -10.92 39.61 0.17
C VAL A 95 -11.48 38.32 -0.44
N ALA A 96 -12.80 38.24 -0.62
CA ALA A 96 -13.46 37.06 -1.19
C ALA A 96 -12.99 36.71 -2.61
N VAL A 97 -12.53 37.70 -3.40
CA VAL A 97 -12.01 37.49 -4.76
C VAL A 97 -10.76 36.59 -4.78
N PHE A 98 -9.90 36.64 -3.76
CA PHE A 98 -8.70 35.81 -3.68
C PHE A 98 -8.98 34.33 -3.37
N ILE A 99 -10.18 34.02 -2.88
CA ILE A 99 -10.58 32.67 -2.46
C ILE A 99 -11.40 31.98 -3.56
N ARG A 100 -12.01 32.77 -4.47
CA ARG A 100 -12.70 32.22 -5.63
C ARG A 100 -11.64 31.78 -6.65
N PRO A 101 -11.62 30.51 -7.09
CA PRO A 101 -10.68 30.03 -8.09
C PRO A 101 -11.07 30.50 -9.52
N GLU A 102 -11.63 31.70 -9.65
CA GLU A 102 -11.98 32.31 -10.91
C GLU A 102 -10.67 32.77 -11.58
N GLY A 103 -10.16 31.98 -12.53
CA GLY A 103 -9.01 32.36 -13.35
C GLY A 103 -7.67 31.68 -13.03
N ILE A 104 -7.67 30.55 -12.31
CA ILE A 104 -6.45 29.71 -12.27
C ILE A 104 -6.22 29.16 -13.68
N PRO A 105 -5.06 29.42 -14.33
CA PRO A 105 -4.76 28.89 -15.64
C PRO A 105 -4.69 27.37 -15.56
N THR A 106 -5.68 26.69 -16.13
CA THR A 106 -5.71 25.23 -16.21
C THR A 106 -4.93 24.79 -17.45
N GLN A 107 -3.93 23.93 -17.28
CA GLN A 107 -3.22 23.28 -18.37
C GLN A 107 -3.65 21.82 -18.44
N THR A 108 -4.04 21.34 -19.62
CA THR A 108 -4.25 19.90 -19.83
C THR A 108 -2.93 19.16 -19.72
N PHE A 109 -2.94 17.97 -19.12
CA PHE A 109 -1.75 17.11 -19.11
C PHE A 109 -1.28 16.83 -20.56
N ALA A 110 0.04 16.78 -20.75
CA ALA A 110 0.63 16.50 -22.07
C ALA A 110 0.32 15.08 -22.56
N ASP A 111 0.18 14.14 -21.62
CA ASP A 111 -0.25 12.78 -21.86
C ASP A 111 -1.58 12.54 -21.11
N PRO A 112 -2.69 12.23 -21.81
CA PRO A 112 -3.95 11.90 -21.17
C PRO A 112 -3.95 10.54 -20.46
N ASP A 113 -2.97 9.66 -20.70
CA ASP A 113 -2.91 8.31 -20.12
C ASP A 113 -1.50 7.88 -19.71
N PRO A 114 -0.84 8.58 -18.77
CA PRO A 114 0.55 8.33 -18.39
C PRO A 114 0.79 6.92 -17.81
N PHE A 115 -0.27 6.25 -17.36
CA PHE A 115 -0.21 4.91 -16.78
C PHE A 115 -0.76 3.83 -17.71
N ASN A 116 -1.08 4.15 -18.97
CA ASN A 116 -1.66 3.22 -19.95
C ASN A 116 -2.89 2.47 -19.37
N GLN A 117 -3.73 3.18 -18.61
CA GLN A 117 -4.96 2.63 -18.03
C GLN A 117 -6.06 2.53 -19.08
N LEU A 118 -6.15 3.51 -19.98
CA LEU A 118 -7.16 3.61 -21.03
C LEU A 118 -6.74 2.85 -22.30
N THR A 119 -5.44 2.88 -22.62
CA THR A 119 -4.89 2.35 -23.87
C THR A 119 -3.88 1.24 -23.62
N TYR A 120 -3.80 0.25 -24.49
CA TYR A 120 -2.73 -0.74 -24.46
C TYR A 120 -1.40 -0.11 -24.93
N PRO A 121 -0.27 -0.41 -24.28
CA PRO A 121 1.02 0.19 -24.61
C PRO A 121 1.58 -0.29 -25.97
N SER A 122 1.09 -1.40 -26.50
CA SER A 122 1.47 -1.92 -27.82
C SER A 122 0.43 -2.88 -28.39
N ILE A 123 0.51 -3.12 -29.70
CA ILE A 123 -0.29 -4.13 -30.42
C ILE A 123 -0.10 -5.52 -29.80
N LEU A 124 1.12 -5.88 -29.40
CA LEU A 124 1.40 -7.18 -28.79
C LEU A 124 0.73 -7.30 -27.42
N ALA A 125 0.76 -6.23 -26.62
CA ALA A 125 0.08 -6.19 -25.32
C ALA A 125 -1.44 -6.32 -25.48
N ALA A 126 -2.03 -5.67 -26.48
CA ALA A 126 -3.44 -5.82 -26.81
C ALA A 126 -3.77 -7.27 -27.21
N LYS A 127 -3.00 -7.89 -28.12
CA LYS A 127 -3.20 -9.29 -28.53
C LYS A 127 -3.12 -10.26 -27.36
N ARG A 128 -2.16 -10.06 -26.46
CA ARG A 128 -2.03 -10.86 -25.24
C ARG A 128 -3.25 -10.69 -24.33
N ALA A 129 -3.69 -9.45 -24.09
CA ALA A 129 -4.87 -9.18 -23.29
C ALA A 129 -6.14 -9.80 -23.89
N ILE A 130 -6.27 -9.81 -25.21
CA ILE A 130 -7.37 -10.48 -25.92
C ILE A 130 -7.33 -12.00 -25.68
N SER A 131 -6.16 -12.63 -25.80
CA SER A 131 -6.05 -14.07 -25.52
C SER A 131 -6.36 -14.42 -24.07
N GLU A 132 -5.94 -13.58 -23.12
CA GLU A 132 -6.24 -13.74 -21.69
C GLU A 132 -7.74 -13.56 -21.43
N PHE A 133 -8.37 -12.56 -22.05
CA PHE A 133 -9.81 -12.31 -21.94
C PHE A 133 -10.66 -13.46 -22.48
N LEU A 134 -10.27 -14.05 -23.61
CA LEU A 134 -10.97 -15.20 -24.20
C LEU A 134 -10.66 -16.51 -23.49
N GLY A 135 -9.58 -16.57 -22.71
CA GLY A 135 -9.08 -17.81 -22.09
C GLY A 135 -8.49 -18.81 -23.09
N LEU A 136 -8.13 -18.35 -24.30
CA LEU A 136 -7.64 -19.19 -25.38
C LEU A 136 -6.59 -18.47 -26.25
N PRO A 137 -5.55 -19.18 -26.69
CA PRO A 137 -4.51 -18.60 -27.54
C PRO A 137 -5.12 -18.19 -28.89
N LEU A 138 -4.75 -17.01 -29.39
CA LEU A 138 -5.29 -16.46 -30.65
C LEU A 138 -5.08 -17.40 -31.85
N ALA A 139 -4.05 -18.26 -31.80
CA ALA A 139 -3.78 -19.26 -32.84
C ALA A 139 -4.86 -20.34 -32.98
N LYS A 140 -5.74 -20.52 -31.99
CA LYS A 140 -6.88 -21.44 -32.05
C LYS A 140 -8.12 -20.83 -32.69
N LEU A 141 -8.13 -19.52 -32.93
CA LEU A 141 -9.23 -18.86 -33.63
C LEU A 141 -9.22 -19.25 -35.11
N SER A 142 -10.40 -19.22 -35.74
CA SER A 142 -10.48 -19.37 -37.20
C SER A 142 -9.70 -18.25 -37.91
N ALA A 143 -9.23 -18.50 -39.13
CA ALA A 143 -8.47 -17.53 -39.90
C ALA A 143 -9.21 -16.18 -40.05
N ASP A 144 -10.53 -16.22 -40.25
CA ASP A 144 -11.39 -15.04 -40.38
C ASP A 144 -11.55 -14.27 -39.07
N GLN A 145 -11.64 -14.98 -37.93
CA GLN A 145 -11.67 -14.33 -36.60
C GLN A 145 -10.32 -13.70 -36.27
N LEU A 146 -9.22 -14.38 -36.59
CA LEU A 146 -7.86 -13.88 -36.36
C LEU A 146 -7.58 -12.63 -37.21
N ALA A 147 -7.98 -12.62 -38.48
CA ALA A 147 -7.87 -11.46 -39.36
C ALA A 147 -8.63 -10.24 -38.78
N ARG A 148 -9.86 -10.43 -38.31
CA ARG A 148 -10.66 -9.38 -37.66
C ARG A 148 -10.02 -8.82 -36.39
N VAL A 149 -9.45 -9.70 -35.55
CA VAL A 149 -8.73 -9.27 -34.34
C VAL A 149 -7.47 -8.47 -34.70
N ASN A 150 -6.74 -8.87 -35.74
CA ASN A 150 -5.58 -8.13 -36.21
C ASN A 150 -5.94 -6.73 -36.71
N GLU A 151 -7.00 -6.63 -37.53
CA GLU A 151 -7.50 -5.35 -38.04
C GLU A 151 -7.97 -4.44 -36.89
N LEU A 152 -8.67 -5.00 -35.91
CA LEU A 152 -9.13 -4.28 -34.73
C LEU A 152 -7.97 -3.63 -33.97
N VAL A 153 -6.93 -4.41 -33.64
CA VAL A 153 -5.78 -3.91 -32.85
C VAL A 153 -4.92 -2.93 -33.65
N GLN A 154 -4.95 -2.99 -34.99
CA GLN A 154 -4.32 -1.98 -35.85
C GLN A 154 -5.12 -0.66 -35.86
N SER A 155 -6.44 -0.73 -35.69
CA SER A 155 -7.32 0.45 -35.70
C SER A 155 -7.37 1.19 -34.36
N THR A 156 -7.41 0.47 -33.24
CA THR A 156 -7.55 1.05 -31.90
C THR A 156 -6.81 0.22 -30.86
N LEU A 157 -6.19 0.92 -29.91
CA LEU A 157 -5.58 0.32 -28.72
C LEU A 157 -6.36 0.66 -27.45
N ASN A 158 -7.53 1.30 -27.57
CA ASN A 158 -8.37 1.60 -26.41
C ASN A 158 -8.93 0.29 -25.82
N LYS A 159 -8.70 0.05 -24.53
CA LYS A 159 -9.04 -1.23 -23.89
C LYS A 159 -10.53 -1.53 -23.92
N GLN A 160 -11.37 -0.53 -23.67
CA GLN A 160 -12.82 -0.71 -23.63
C GLN A 160 -13.37 -1.06 -25.02
N GLU A 161 -12.90 -0.34 -26.04
CA GLU A 161 -13.33 -0.56 -27.42
C GLU A 161 -12.85 -1.91 -27.96
N VAL A 162 -11.59 -2.27 -27.70
CA VAL A 162 -11.01 -3.57 -28.09
C VAL A 162 -11.82 -4.71 -27.46
N LEU A 163 -12.04 -4.68 -26.14
CA LEU A 163 -12.77 -5.76 -25.46
C LEU A 163 -14.23 -5.86 -25.89
N ALA A 164 -14.91 -4.72 -26.08
CA ALA A 164 -16.30 -4.71 -26.56
C ALA A 164 -16.42 -5.31 -27.97
N ARG A 165 -15.54 -4.95 -28.90
CA ARG A 165 -15.55 -5.47 -30.28
C ARG A 165 -15.11 -6.92 -30.36
N VAL A 166 -14.12 -7.34 -29.58
CA VAL A 166 -13.71 -8.75 -29.49
C VAL A 166 -14.87 -9.62 -29.04
N ARG A 167 -15.62 -9.18 -28.02
CA ARG A 167 -16.81 -9.90 -27.55
C ARG A 167 -17.86 -10.05 -28.65
N ALA A 168 -18.16 -8.98 -29.37
CA ALA A 168 -19.12 -8.99 -30.47
C ALA A 168 -18.68 -9.85 -31.67
N CYS A 169 -17.38 -9.99 -31.91
CA CYS A 169 -16.84 -10.81 -33.00
C CYS A 169 -16.80 -12.32 -32.70
N ILE A 170 -16.83 -12.71 -31.42
CA ILE A 170 -16.54 -14.09 -30.99
C ILE A 170 -17.76 -14.78 -30.34
N GLU A 171 -18.71 -14.05 -29.77
CA GLU A 171 -20.06 -14.60 -29.48
C GLU A 171 -20.88 -14.57 -30.79
N PRO A 172 -21.30 -15.73 -31.33
CA PRO A 172 -22.17 -16.67 -30.63
C PRO A 172 -21.63 -18.11 -30.63
N VAL A 173 -21.49 -18.72 -29.46
CA VAL A 173 -21.43 -20.18 -29.36
C VAL A 173 -22.42 -20.61 -28.29
N GLU A 174 -23.52 -21.15 -28.80
CA GLU A 174 -24.59 -21.82 -28.08
C GLU A 174 -24.05 -22.92 -27.16
N HIS A 175 -24.73 -23.06 -26.03
CA HIS A 175 -24.65 -24.21 -25.15
C HIS A 175 -24.98 -25.49 -25.92
N LEU A 176 -23.99 -26.32 -26.27
CA LEU A 176 -24.21 -27.72 -26.61
C LEU A 176 -23.08 -28.58 -26.01
N SER A 177 -23.29 -29.01 -24.76
CA SER A 177 -22.83 -30.32 -24.33
C SER A 177 -24.09 -31.14 -24.07
N GLU A 178 -24.55 -31.77 -25.13
CA GLU A 178 -25.61 -32.76 -25.11
C GLU A 178 -25.09 -34.01 -24.41
N ASN A 179 -25.85 -34.49 -23.42
CA ASN A 179 -25.62 -35.74 -22.73
C ASN A 179 -25.65 -36.93 -23.71
N GLN A 180 -24.67 -37.82 -23.64
CA GLN A 180 -24.88 -39.23 -23.96
C GLN A 180 -24.20 -40.12 -22.91
N PRO A 181 -24.96 -40.87 -22.08
CA PRO A 181 -24.43 -41.98 -21.32
C PRO A 181 -24.22 -43.17 -22.27
N HIS A 182 -23.00 -43.70 -22.30
CA HIS A 182 -22.73 -45.00 -22.93
C HIS A 182 -23.40 -46.11 -22.12
N ALA A 183 -24.30 -46.83 -22.78
CA ALA A 183 -24.82 -48.12 -22.35
C ALA A 183 -24.12 -49.24 -23.13
N GLU A 184 -23.93 -50.35 -22.40
CA GLU A 184 -23.49 -51.71 -22.79
C GLU A 184 -21.99 -51.95 -23.04
#